data_AF-A9BDZ5-F1
#
_entry.id   AF-A9BDZ5-F1
#
_cell.length_a   1.000
_cell.length_b   1.000
_cell.length_c   1.000
_cell.angle_alpha   90.00
_cell.angle_beta   90.00
_cell.angle_gamma   90.00
#
_symmetry.space_group_name_H-M   'P 1'
#
loop_
_entity.id
_entity.type
_entity.pdbx_description
1 polymer ?
#
loop_
_entity_poly.entity_id
_entity_poly.type
_entity_poly.pdbx_seq_one_letter_code
_entity_poly.pdbx_strand_id
1 'polypeptide(L)'
;MRSGSMKDEAISFKDLSKAQLDALKDLYIDSRVDSMPEIELRKFVKEVLDLQVRGTVGNEEEREVWKEMKDHFEENFEEKIKAVIKDKGSEEVVLPPEEEEFKKRLEVLEQRKKEDSEKNVDMW
;
A
#
# COMPACT_ATOMS: atom_id res chain seq x y z
N MET A 1 -45.45 -1.68 51.66
CA MET A 1 -44.28 -2.53 51.34
C MET A 1 -44.51 -3.24 50.02
N ARG A 2 -43.67 -2.95 49.03
CA ARG A 2 -43.10 -3.87 48.02
C ARG A 2 -42.46 -2.99 46.95
N SER A 3 -41.27 -2.47 47.27
CA SER A 3 -40.30 -2.08 46.26
C SER A 3 -39.89 -3.35 45.52
N GLY A 4 -40.51 -3.60 44.37
CA GLY A 4 -40.11 -4.67 43.47
C GLY A 4 -38.72 -4.34 42.96
N SER A 5 -37.73 -5.15 43.36
CA SER A 5 -36.39 -5.12 42.79
C SER A 5 -36.52 -5.31 41.29
N MET A 6 -36.23 -4.28 40.50
CA MET A 6 -35.82 -4.50 39.11
C MET A 6 -34.57 -5.35 39.23
N LYS A 7 -34.63 -6.59 38.76
CA LYS A 7 -33.41 -7.38 38.61
C LYS A 7 -32.58 -6.64 37.58
N ASP A 8 -31.36 -6.24 37.96
CA ASP A 8 -30.35 -5.74 37.04
C ASP A 8 -29.95 -6.91 36.11
N GLU A 9 -30.83 -7.27 35.19
CA GLU A 9 -30.50 -8.23 34.14
C GLU A 9 -29.52 -7.53 33.19
N ALA A 10 -28.30 -8.07 33.12
CA ALA A 10 -27.27 -7.53 32.25
C ALA A 10 -27.76 -7.56 30.79
N ILE A 11 -27.72 -6.41 30.13
CA ILE A 11 -28.06 -6.28 28.71
C ILE A 11 -27.12 -7.20 27.91
N SER A 12 -27.70 -8.06 27.09
CA SER A 12 -27.00 -8.98 26.20
C SER A 12 -26.95 -8.44 24.77
N PHE A 13 -26.03 -8.95 23.95
CA PHE A 13 -25.96 -8.57 22.53
C PHE A 13 -27.24 -8.89 21.75
N LYS A 14 -28.02 -9.87 22.23
CA LYS A 14 -29.30 -10.27 21.61
C LYS A 14 -30.41 -9.24 21.82
N ASP A 15 -30.26 -8.36 22.80
CA ASP A 15 -31.24 -7.33 23.14
C ASP A 15 -31.07 -6.07 22.27
N LEU A 16 -30.01 -6.03 21.47
CA LEU A 16 -29.65 -4.90 20.63
C LEU A 16 -29.99 -5.17 19.16
N SER A 17 -30.53 -4.15 18.50
CA SER A 17 -30.62 -4.14 17.04
C SER A 17 -29.23 -4.05 16.40
N LYS A 18 -29.13 -4.42 15.11
CA LYS A 18 -27.88 -4.30 14.35
C LYS A 18 -27.31 -2.87 14.38
N ALA A 19 -28.16 -1.85 14.21
CA ALA A 19 -27.73 -0.45 14.24
C ALA A 19 -27.18 -0.03 15.61
N GLN A 20 -27.80 -0.51 16.70
CA GLN A 20 -27.30 -0.26 18.05
C GLN A 20 -25.98 -0.99 18.32
N LEU A 21 -25.83 -2.22 17.81
CA LEU A 21 -24.56 -2.96 17.90
C LEU A 21 -23.45 -2.28 17.11
N ASP A 22 -23.74 -1.77 15.92
CA ASP A 22 -22.76 -1.07 15.09
C ASP A 22 -22.34 0.25 15.77
N ALA A 23 -23.29 1.04 16.29
CA ALA A 23 -22.97 2.22 17.09
C ALA A 23 -22.15 1.90 18.35
N LEU A 24 -22.40 0.76 19.01
CA LEU A 24 -21.60 0.32 20.15
C LEU A 24 -20.17 -0.05 19.74
N LYS A 25 -19.98 -0.65 18.56
CA LYS A 25 -18.64 -0.95 18.01
C LYS A 25 -17.89 0.34 17.72
N ASP A 26 -18.54 1.34 17.13
CA ASP A 26 -17.93 2.64 16.84
C ASP A 26 -17.44 3.29 18.13
N LEU A 27 -18.30 3.37 19.16
CA LEU A 27 -17.92 3.89 20.48
C LEU A 27 -16.76 3.12 21.11
N TYR A 28 -16.73 1.79 20.95
CA TYR A 28 -15.64 0.97 21.44
C TYR A 28 -14.33 1.25 20.69
N ILE A 29 -14.37 1.35 19.36
CA ILE A 29 -13.19 1.63 18.53
C ILE A 29 -12.59 2.98 18.93
N ASP A 30 -13.42 4.02 18.98
CA ASP A 30 -12.98 5.38 19.33
C ASP A 30 -12.31 5.40 20.71
N SER A 31 -13.01 4.87 21.72
CA SER A 31 -12.49 4.78 23.09
C SER A 31 -11.20 3.96 23.18
N ARG A 32 -11.09 2.89 22.39
CA ARG A 32 -9.91 2.03 22.39
C ARG A 32 -8.70 2.73 21.78
N VAL A 33 -8.89 3.51 20.71
CA VAL A 33 -7.82 4.30 20.08
C VAL A 33 -7.40 5.45 20.99
N ASP A 34 -8.36 6.18 21.57
CA ASP A 34 -8.09 7.33 22.46
C ASP A 34 -7.34 6.93 23.73
N SER A 35 -7.60 5.74 24.26
CA SER A 35 -6.93 5.22 25.46
C SER A 35 -5.58 4.55 25.19
N MET A 36 -5.20 4.36 23.92
CA MET A 36 -3.96 3.66 23.57
C MET A 36 -2.76 4.61 23.64
N PRO A 37 -1.66 4.22 24.31
CA PRO A 37 -0.43 5.00 24.29
C PRO A 37 0.09 5.17 22.87
N GLU A 38 0.65 6.34 22.58
CA GLU A 38 1.18 6.66 21.24
C GLU A 38 2.23 5.64 20.77
N ILE A 39 3.03 5.09 21.69
CA ILE A 39 4.03 4.07 21.37
C ILE A 39 3.40 2.75 20.88
N GLU A 40 2.24 2.37 21.46
CA GLU A 40 1.51 1.18 21.06
C GLU A 40 0.78 1.42 19.73
N LEU A 41 0.20 2.61 19.54
CA LEU A 41 -0.40 3.02 18.27
C LEU A 41 0.64 3.00 17.14
N ARG A 42 1.83 3.58 17.35
CA ARG A 42 2.93 3.53 16.36
C ARG A 42 3.35 2.10 16.04
N LYS A 43 3.42 1.23 17.05
CA LYS A 43 3.77 -0.17 16.87
C LYS A 43 2.70 -0.89 16.02
N PHE A 44 1.44 -0.72 16.37
CA PHE A 44 0.31 -1.30 15.64
C PHE A 44 0.29 -0.83 14.17
N VAL A 45 0.40 0.48 13.94
CA VAL A 45 0.43 1.05 12.58
C VAL A 45 1.63 0.53 11.79
N LYS A 46 2.80 0.39 12.43
CA LYS A 46 3.98 -0.19 11.78
C LYS A 46 3.73 -1.64 11.33
N GLU A 47 3.07 -2.45 12.14
CA GLU A 47 2.73 -3.84 11.78
C GLU A 47 1.76 -3.88 10.59
N VAL A 48 0.75 -2.99 10.57
CA VAL A 48 -0.17 -2.86 9.43
C VAL A 48 0.58 -2.46 8.16
N LEU A 49 1.46 -1.46 8.23
CA LEU A 49 2.25 -1.01 7.08
C LEU A 49 3.22 -2.09 6.59
N ASP A 50 3.82 -2.87 7.50
CA ASP A 50 4.70 -3.98 7.12
C ASP A 50 3.95 -5.04 6.31
N LEU A 51 2.74 -5.39 6.74
CA LEU A 51 1.87 -6.32 6.02
C LEU A 51 1.44 -5.78 4.65
N GLN A 52 1.08 -4.49 4.55
CA GLN A 52 0.69 -3.87 3.29
C GLN A 52 1.86 -3.78 2.29
N VAL A 53 3.04 -3.37 2.77
CA VAL A 53 4.20 -3.08 1.90
C VAL A 53 4.98 -4.34 1.56
N ARG A 54 5.09 -5.31 2.46
CA ARG A 54 5.86 -6.55 2.24
C ARG A 54 5.01 -7.76 1.92
N GLY A 55 3.71 -7.68 2.15
CA GLY A 55 2.75 -8.73 1.81
C GLY A 55 2.31 -8.70 0.34
N THR A 56 2.87 -7.79 -0.47
CA THR A 56 2.60 -7.69 -1.90
C THR A 56 3.03 -8.94 -2.64
N VAL A 57 2.21 -9.39 -3.59
CA VAL A 57 2.49 -10.53 -4.45
C VAL A 57 2.20 -10.15 -5.90
N GLY A 58 3.27 -10.05 -6.69
CA GLY A 58 3.18 -9.83 -8.13
C GLY A 58 3.43 -8.37 -8.55
N ASN A 59 3.71 -8.20 -9.84
CA ASN A 59 4.32 -6.98 -10.37
C ASN A 59 3.43 -5.73 -10.24
N GLU A 60 2.10 -5.85 -10.23
CA GLU A 60 1.24 -4.67 -10.13
C GLU A 60 1.18 -4.13 -8.69
N GLU A 61 1.04 -5.01 -7.70
CA GLU A 61 1.06 -4.63 -6.28
C GLU A 61 2.41 -4.01 -5.88
N GLU A 62 3.52 -4.57 -6.38
CA GLU A 62 4.86 -4.00 -6.21
C GLU A 62 4.99 -2.60 -6.85
N ARG A 63 4.37 -2.37 -8.02
CA ARG A 63 4.36 -1.06 -8.67
C ARG A 63 3.53 -0.04 -7.91
N GLU A 64 2.42 -0.45 -7.29
CA GLU A 64 1.61 0.42 -6.45
C GLU A 64 2.38 0.84 -5.20
N VAL A 65 2.97 -0.12 -4.48
CA VAL A 65 3.81 0.17 -3.31
C VAL A 65 5.03 1.03 -3.69
N TRP A 66 5.63 0.80 -4.86
CA TRP A 66 6.69 1.67 -5.36
C TRP A 66 6.24 3.13 -5.55
N LYS A 67 5.04 3.34 -6.12
CA LYS A 67 4.47 4.69 -6.28
C LYS A 67 4.20 5.32 -4.91
N GLU A 68 3.62 4.57 -3.97
CA GLU A 68 3.37 5.06 -2.61
C GLU A 68 4.67 5.50 -1.92
N MET A 69 5.75 4.70 -2.03
CA MET A 69 7.05 5.08 -1.49
C MET A 69 7.61 6.33 -2.17
N LYS A 70 7.51 6.40 -3.51
CA LYS A 70 7.96 7.57 -4.26
C LYS A 70 7.23 8.84 -3.83
N ASP A 71 5.91 8.76 -3.70
CA ASP A 71 5.08 9.88 -3.29
C ASP A 71 5.32 10.27 -1.83
N HIS A 72 5.60 9.31 -0.95
CA HIS A 72 5.93 9.58 0.46
C HIS A 72 7.29 10.25 0.65
N PHE A 73 8.31 9.81 -0.09
CA PHE A 73 9.68 10.35 0.03
C PHE A 73 9.92 11.57 -0.86
N GLU A 74 9.02 11.84 -1.80
CA GLU A 74 9.03 12.98 -2.73
C GLU A 74 10.42 13.16 -3.37
N GLU A 75 11.01 14.36 -3.25
CA GLU A 75 12.31 14.71 -3.81
C GLU A 75 13.47 13.88 -3.24
N ASN A 76 13.34 13.36 -2.02
CA ASN A 76 14.38 12.58 -1.37
C ASN A 76 14.40 11.11 -1.81
N PHE A 77 13.43 10.66 -2.60
CA PHE A 77 13.27 9.24 -2.93
C PHE A 77 14.52 8.65 -3.60
N GLU A 78 15.12 9.38 -4.56
CA GLU A 78 16.32 8.92 -5.25
C GLU A 78 17.52 8.77 -4.30
N GLU A 79 17.68 9.67 -3.33
CA GLU A 79 18.76 9.58 -2.35
C GLU A 79 18.57 8.35 -1.44
N LYS A 80 17.33 8.06 -1.05
CA LYS A 80 17.00 6.85 -0.27
C LYS A 80 17.33 5.59 -1.07
N ILE A 81 16.97 5.52 -2.35
CA ILE A 81 17.32 4.39 -3.22
C ILE A 81 18.84 4.22 -3.31
N LYS A 82 19.59 5.31 -3.58
CA LYS A 82 21.06 5.26 -3.67
C LYS A 82 21.70 4.75 -2.38
N ALA A 83 21.19 5.19 -1.21
CA ALA A 83 21.65 4.71 0.08
C ALA A 83 21.38 3.21 0.27
N VAL A 84 20.18 2.73 -0.08
CA VAL A 84 19.82 1.31 0.00
C VAL A 84 20.70 0.45 -0.92
N ILE A 85 20.91 0.87 -2.16
CA ILE A 85 21.79 0.15 -3.12
C ILE A 85 23.22 0.06 -2.59
N LYS A 86 23.74 1.16 -2.03
CA LYS A 86 25.08 1.19 -1.42
C LYS A 86 25.20 0.23 -0.24
N ASP A 87 24.18 0.16 0.61
CA ASP A 87 24.19 -0.66 1.82
C ASP A 87 23.92 -2.15 1.54
N LYS A 88 23.17 -2.47 0.49
CA LYS A 88 22.78 -3.86 0.15
C LYS A 88 23.59 -4.49 -0.98
N GLY A 89 24.37 -3.70 -1.70
CA GLY A 89 25.09 -4.13 -2.89
C GLY A 89 24.18 -4.23 -4.11
N SER A 90 24.78 -4.16 -5.31
CA SER A 90 24.08 -4.40 -6.57
C SER A 90 24.11 -5.91 -6.86
N GLU A 91 23.10 -6.65 -6.42
CA GLU A 91 22.80 -7.91 -7.12
C GLU A 91 22.38 -7.57 -8.55
N GLU A 92 22.86 -8.34 -9.53
CA GLU A 92 22.49 -8.16 -10.94
C GLU A 92 20.96 -8.15 -11.04
N VAL A 93 20.41 -7.06 -11.59
CA VAL A 93 18.99 -6.95 -11.86
C VAL A 93 18.65 -7.94 -12.96
N VAL A 94 18.23 -9.15 -12.58
CA VAL A 94 17.62 -10.10 -13.52
C VAL A 94 16.25 -9.55 -13.85
N LEU A 95 16.16 -8.80 -14.95
CA LEU A 95 14.89 -8.32 -15.49
C LEU A 95 14.02 -9.55 -15.79
N PRO A 96 12.73 -9.54 -15.40
CA PRO A 96 11.79 -10.56 -15.84
C PRO A 96 11.83 -10.68 -17.37
N PRO A 97 11.82 -11.90 -17.95
CA PRO A 97 11.92 -12.10 -19.41
C PRO A 97 10.90 -11.28 -20.20
N GLU A 98 9.70 -11.07 -19.64
CA GLU A 98 8.64 -10.26 -20.24
C GLU A 98 9.00 -8.77 -20.35
N GLU A 99 9.69 -8.20 -19.36
CA GLU A 99 10.10 -6.79 -19.38
C GLU A 99 11.27 -6.56 -20.35
N GLU A 100 12.16 -7.53 -20.51
CA GLU A 100 13.18 -7.50 -21.56
C GLU A 100 12.58 -7.58 -22.96
N GLU A 101 11.64 -8.50 -23.18
CA GLU A 101 10.97 -8.61 -24.47
C GLU A 101 10.19 -7.33 -24.81
N PHE A 102 9.52 -6.74 -23.83
CA PHE A 102 8.79 -5.49 -24.02
C PHE A 102 9.73 -4.33 -24.40
N LYS A 103 10.88 -4.21 -23.71
CA LYS A 103 11.92 -3.22 -24.08
C LYS A 103 12.45 -3.44 -25.49
N LYS A 104 12.77 -4.68 -25.86
CA LYS A 104 13.22 -5.02 -27.23
C LYS A 104 12.18 -4.63 -28.28
N ARG A 105 10.88 -4.86 -28.00
CA ARG A 105 9.79 -4.45 -28.90
C ARG A 105 9.69 -2.92 -29.05
N LEU A 106 9.84 -2.18 -27.96
CA LEU A 106 9.85 -0.71 -27.99
C LEU A 106 11.04 -0.15 -28.79
N GLU A 107 12.23 -0.70 -28.58
CA GLU A 107 13.44 -0.26 -29.28
C GLU A 107 13.36 -0.50 -30.78
N VAL A 108 12.84 -1.66 -31.20
CA VAL A 108 12.56 -1.95 -32.63
C VAL A 108 11.55 -0.97 -33.22
N LEU A 109 10.51 -0.58 -32.47
CA LEU A 109 9.52 0.40 -32.92
C LEU A 109 10.12 1.80 -33.06
N GLU A 110 11.01 2.21 -32.15
CA GLU A 110 11.73 3.49 -32.26
C GLU A 110 12.70 3.52 -33.45
N GLN A 111 13.42 2.42 -33.67
CA GLN A 111 14.30 2.29 -34.84
C GLN A 111 13.51 2.40 -36.15
N ARG A 112 12.37 1.69 -36.25
CA ARG A 112 11.48 1.80 -37.41
C ARG A 112 10.93 3.22 -37.63
N LYS A 113 10.53 3.91 -36.56
CA LYS A 113 10.09 5.31 -36.66
C LYS A 113 11.19 6.25 -37.15
N LYS A 114 12.44 6.05 -36.72
CA LYS A 114 13.59 6.83 -37.19
C LYS A 114 13.87 6.56 -38.67
N GLU A 115 13.89 5.28 -39.07
CA GLU A 115 14.07 4.89 -40.47
C GLU A 115 12.96 5.42 -41.39
N ASP A 116 11.70 5.40 -40.94
CA ASP A 116 10.57 5.96 -41.68
C ASP A 116 10.66 7.50 -41.76
N SER A 117 11.19 8.16 -40.73
CA SER A 117 11.42 9.60 -40.76
C SER A 117 12.59 9.99 -41.68
N GLU A 118 13.63 9.17 -41.77
CA GLU A 118 14.79 9.38 -42.64
C GLU A 118 14.46 9.08 -44.13
N LYS A 119 13.64 8.05 -44.40
CA LYS A 119 13.17 7.72 -45.76
C LYS A 119 12.18 8.73 -46.35
N ASN A 120 11.47 9.50 -45.52
CA ASN A 120 10.55 10.56 -45.96
C ASN A 120 11.26 11.88 -46.32
N VAL A 121 12.59 11.98 -46.17
CA VAL A 121 13.36 13.19 -46.51
C VAL A 121 13.84 13.21 -47.98
N ASP A 122 13.77 12.09 -48.70
CA ASP A 122 14.26 11.99 -50.08
C ASP A 122 13.29 11.23 -50.99
N MET A 123 12.09 11.78 -51.15
CA MET A 123 11.16 11.41 -52.22
C MET A 123 10.42 12.65 -52.77
N TRP A 124 11.18 13.69 -53.13
CA TRP A 124 10.76 14.81 -53.98
C TRP A 124 11.88 15.19 -54.94
#